data_AF-A0A397GQ69-F1
#
_entry.id   AF-A0A397GQ69-F1
#
_cell.length_a   1.000
_cell.length_b   1.000
_cell.length_c   1.000
_cell.angle_alpha   90.00
_cell.angle_beta   90.00
_cell.angle_gamma   90.00
#
_symmetry.space_group_name_H-M   'P 1'
#
loop_
_entity.id
_entity.type
_entity.pdbx_description
1 polymer ?
#
loop_
_entity_poly.entity_id
_entity_poly.type
_entity_poly.pdbx_seq_one_letter_code
_entity_poly.pdbx_strand_id
1 'polypeptide(L)'
;MNNLNDLLANINRTSIFPPSLLTEEVILHFNSKKSFRNQKKCHGFMLFKISVAKECQRLEENNKTIIASVASHLWGNSTSQEKSEYIDLAQRVKTL
;
A
#
# COMPACT_ATOMS: atom_id res chain seq x y z
N MET A 1 -6.61 10.55 -18.53
CA MET A 1 -5.75 9.50 -17.96
C MET A 1 -4.53 10.20 -17.43
N ASN A 2 -4.26 10.10 -16.13
CA ASN A 2 -3.02 10.62 -15.58
C ASN A 2 -1.88 9.72 -16.06
N ASN A 3 -0.80 10.30 -16.58
CA ASN A 3 0.40 9.53 -16.92
C ASN A 3 1.05 9.05 -15.61
N LEU A 4 1.69 7.89 -15.62
CA LEU A 4 2.45 7.35 -14.49
C LEU A 4 3.40 8.39 -13.87
N ASN A 5 4.09 9.16 -14.72
CA ASN A 5 5.05 10.17 -14.27
C ASN A 5 4.36 11.34 -13.54
N ASP A 6 3.22 11.81 -14.05
CA ASP A 6 2.44 12.88 -13.40
C ASP A 6 1.94 12.41 -12.04
N LEU A 7 1.48 11.16 -11.97
CA LEU A 7 1.00 10.58 -10.73
C LEU A 7 2.14 10.44 -9.71
N LEU A 8 3.30 9.93 -10.13
CA LEU A 8 4.49 9.82 -9.27
C LEU A 8 4.95 11.18 -8.73
N ALA A 9 4.87 12.24 -9.53
CA ALA A 9 5.25 13.59 -9.09
C ALA A 9 4.28 14.18 -8.04
N ASN A 10 3.01 13.76 -8.05
CA ASN A 10 1.96 14.28 -7.17
C ASN A 10 1.65 13.39 -5.95
N ILE A 11 2.26 12.20 -5.87
CA ILE A 11 2.15 11.30 -4.72
C ILE A 11 2.71 12.00 -3.47
N ASN A 12 1.89 12.10 -2.43
CA ASN A 12 2.38 12.50 -1.12
C ASN A 12 3.03 11.31 -0.40
N ARG A 13 4.37 11.21 -0.42
CA ARG A 13 5.06 10.10 0.28
C ARG A 13 4.77 10.05 1.77
N THR A 14 4.43 11.17 2.41
CA THR A 14 4.11 11.20 3.86
C THR A 14 2.78 10.54 4.20
N SER A 15 1.90 10.29 3.22
CA SER A 15 0.68 9.49 3.41
C SER A 15 0.94 7.98 3.28
N ILE A 16 2.14 7.60 2.82
CA ILE A 16 2.56 6.21 2.55
C ILE A 16 3.63 5.77 3.56
N PHE A 17 4.61 6.61 3.87
CA PHE A 17 5.71 6.30 4.78
C PHE A 17 5.77 7.29 5.95
N PRO A 18 5.83 6.83 7.21
CA PRO A 18 5.64 5.44 7.63
C PRO A 18 4.20 4.97 7.40
N PRO A 19 3.90 3.66 7.49
CA PRO A 19 2.53 3.17 7.41
C PRO A 19 1.65 3.90 8.42
N SER A 20 0.64 4.64 7.94
CA SER A 20 -0.25 5.38 8.83
C SER A 20 -1.00 4.40 9.76
N LEU A 21 -1.07 4.77 11.03
CA LEU A 21 -1.59 3.97 12.16
C LEU A 21 -3.08 3.60 12.09
N LEU A 22 -3.78 3.90 10.99
CA LEU A 22 -5.12 3.36 10.63
C LEU A 22 -5.04 1.87 10.25
N THR A 23 -4.27 1.13 11.04
CA THR A 23 -3.98 -0.30 11.01
C THR A 23 -5.27 -1.10 11.01
N GLU A 24 -6.28 -0.66 11.76
CA GLU A 24 -7.61 -1.29 11.80
C GLU A 24 -8.35 -1.21 10.47
N GLU A 25 -8.27 -0.09 9.75
CA GLU A 25 -8.98 0.08 8.49
C GLU A 25 -8.32 -0.72 7.36
N VAL A 26 -6.98 -0.80 7.37
CA VAL A 26 -6.21 -1.66 6.46
C VAL A 26 -6.46 -3.13 6.78
N ILE A 27 -6.50 -3.52 8.06
CA ILE A 27 -6.85 -4.88 8.52
C ILE A 27 -8.30 -5.23 8.14
N LEU A 28 -9.27 -4.35 8.37
CA LEU A 28 -10.68 -4.54 8.01
C LEU A 28 -10.85 -4.65 6.49
N HIS A 29 -10.15 -3.82 5.71
CA HIS A 29 -10.17 -3.91 4.26
C HIS A 29 -9.50 -5.20 3.75
N PHE A 30 -8.43 -5.64 4.42
CA PHE A 30 -7.78 -6.92 4.15
C PHE A 30 -8.70 -8.10 4.46
N ASN A 31 -9.34 -8.12 5.64
CA ASN A 31 -10.25 -9.19 6.07
C ASN A 31 -11.56 -9.26 5.27
N SER A 32 -12.08 -8.12 4.81
CA SER A 32 -13.31 -8.06 4.01
C SER A 32 -13.14 -8.59 2.58
N LYS A 33 -11.94 -8.55 2.00
CA LYS A 33 -11.70 -9.05 0.63
C LYS A 33 -11.40 -10.56 0.64
N LYS A 34 -12.29 -11.34 0.01
CA LYS A 34 -12.21 -12.82 -0.11
C LYS A 34 -10.83 -13.36 -0.52
N SER A 35 -10.09 -12.68 -1.39
CA SER A 35 -8.77 -13.12 -1.88
C SER A 35 -7.66 -13.05 -0.83
N PHE A 36 -7.87 -12.32 0.27
CA PHE A 36 -6.88 -12.08 1.32
C PHE A 36 -7.15 -12.89 2.59
N ARG A 37 -8.24 -13.67 2.64
CA ARG A 37 -8.60 -14.54 3.79
C ARG A 37 -7.53 -15.56 4.17
N ASN A 38 -6.61 -15.87 3.26
CA ASN A 38 -5.39 -16.60 3.61
C ASN A 38 -4.40 -15.64 4.27
N GLN A 39 -4.59 -15.34 5.56
CA GLN A 39 -3.72 -14.49 6.39
C GLN A 39 -2.23 -14.89 6.28
N LYS A 40 -1.93 -16.17 5.99
CA LYS A 40 -0.57 -16.67 5.68
C LYS A 40 0.14 -15.88 4.57
N LYS A 41 -0.60 -15.26 3.65
CA LYS A 41 -0.11 -14.47 2.51
C LYS A 41 -0.12 -12.96 2.73
N CYS A 42 -0.43 -12.46 3.93
CA CYS A 42 -0.26 -11.03 4.21
C CYS A 42 1.24 -10.69 4.14
N HIS A 43 1.65 -9.90 3.16
CA HIS A 43 3.03 -9.45 2.98
C HIS A 43 3.08 -7.92 3.07
N GLY A 44 4.19 -7.35 3.56
CA GLY A 44 4.33 -5.90 3.70
C GLY A 44 4.01 -5.13 2.42
N PHE A 45 4.41 -5.66 1.26
CA PHE A 45 4.07 -5.08 -0.04
C PHE A 45 2.56 -4.99 -0.32
N MET A 46 1.74 -5.91 0.20
CA MET A 46 0.29 -5.88 0.01
C MET A 46 -0.38 -4.77 0.83
N LEU A 47 0.09 -4.56 2.06
CA LEU A 47 -0.36 -3.44 2.90
C LEU A 47 0.08 -2.11 2.31
N PHE A 48 1.33 -2.04 1.85
CA PHE A 48 1.86 -0.90 1.11
C PHE A 48 1.02 -0.56 -0.13
N LYS A 49 0.62 -1.56 -0.93
CA LYS A 49 -0.27 -1.34 -2.08
C LYS A 49 -1.62 -0.75 -1.70
N ILE A 50 -2.14 -1.02 -0.50
CA ILE A 50 -3.39 -0.40 -0.02
C ILE A 50 -3.17 1.09 0.27
N SER A 51 -2.07 1.45 0.95
CA SER A 51 -1.71 2.86 1.17
C SER A 51 -1.54 3.62 -0.14
N VAL A 52 -0.81 3.04 -1.11
CA VAL A 52 -0.65 3.63 -2.45
C VAL A 52 -1.99 3.79 -3.16
N ALA A 53 -2.88 2.79 -3.08
CA ALA A 53 -4.19 2.88 -3.70
C ALA A 53 -5.03 4.01 -3.10
N LYS A 54 -5.03 4.19 -1.76
CA LYS A 54 -5.73 5.31 -1.10
C LYS A 54 -5.19 6.67 -1.57
N GLU A 55 -3.86 6.79 -1.68
CA GLU A 55 -3.23 8.03 -2.16
C GLU A 55 -3.54 8.30 -3.64
N CYS A 56 -3.54 7.27 -4.49
CA CYS A 56 -3.95 7.41 -5.89
C CYS A 56 -5.42 7.83 -6.00
N GLN A 57 -6.30 7.29 -5.16
CA GLN A 57 -7.71 7.67 -5.10
C GLN A 57 -7.91 9.14 -4.71
N ARG A 58 -7.09 9.67 -3.79
CA ARG A 58 -7.04 11.10 -3.45
C ARG A 58 -6.70 11.97 -4.67
N LEU A 59 -5.93 11.42 -5.61
CA LEU A 59 -5.56 12.03 -6.89
C LEU A 59 -6.52 11.64 -8.03
N GLU A 60 -7.71 11.14 -7.70
CA GLU A 60 -8.76 10.71 -8.62
C GLU A 60 -8.36 9.55 -9.56
N GLU A 61 -7.27 8.84 -9.27
CA GLU A 61 -6.82 7.68 -10.03
C GLU A 61 -7.31 6.37 -9.40
N ASN A 62 -8.11 5.62 -10.17
CA ASN A 62 -8.74 4.36 -9.77
C ASN A 62 -8.33 3.17 -10.65
N ASN A 63 -7.53 3.39 -11.69
CA ASN A 63 -7.07 2.36 -12.60
C ASN A 63 -6.08 1.43 -11.88
N LYS A 64 -6.51 0.19 -11.68
CA LYS A 64 -5.75 -0.85 -10.96
C LYS A 64 -4.37 -1.12 -11.58
N THR A 65 -4.23 -1.01 -12.90
CA THR A 65 -2.96 -1.21 -13.60
C THR A 65 -1.98 -0.07 -13.31
N ILE A 66 -2.47 1.18 -13.34
CA ILE A 66 -1.65 2.36 -13.01
C ILE A 66 -1.22 2.31 -11.54
N ILE A 67 -2.15 2.03 -10.62
CA ILE A 67 -1.88 1.90 -9.19
C ILE A 67 -0.83 0.80 -8.92
N ALA A 68 -0.93 -0.35 -9.60
CA ALA A 68 0.06 -1.42 -9.46
C ALA A 68 1.45 -1.01 -9.97
N SER A 69 1.51 -0.23 -11.06
CA SER A 69 2.76 0.32 -11.60
C SER A 69 3.39 1.32 -10.63
N VAL A 70 2.62 2.27 -10.12
CA VAL A 70 3.06 3.25 -9.09
C VAL A 70 3.59 2.52 -7.86
N ALA A 71 2.85 1.55 -7.35
CA ALA A 71 3.28 0.79 -6.17
C ALA A 71 4.61 0.05 -6.43
N SER A 72 4.75 -0.60 -7.59
CA SER A 72 6.00 -1.30 -7.94
C SER A 72 7.18 -0.33 -8.02
N HIS A 73 6.98 0.84 -8.64
CA HIS A 73 7.99 1.87 -8.75
C HIS A 73 8.39 2.43 -7.37
N LEU A 74 7.42 2.80 -6.55
CA LEU A 74 7.66 3.36 -5.22
C LEU A 74 8.35 2.33 -4.31
N TRP A 75 7.89 1.07 -4.29
CA TRP A 75 8.53 0.00 -3.52
C TRP A 75 9.96 -0.28 -3.96
N GLY A 76 10.21 -0.32 -5.28
CA GLY A 76 11.57 -0.48 -5.83
C GLY A 76 12.53 0.61 -5.33
N ASN A 77 12.04 1.85 -5.25
CA ASN A 77 12.81 3.02 -4.81
C ASN A 77 12.72 3.30 -3.29
N SER A 78 12.09 2.42 -2.50
CA SER A 78 12.01 2.59 -1.05
C SER A 78 13.22 1.99 -0.34
N THR A 79 13.62 2.64 0.75
CA THR A 79 14.68 2.21 1.65
C THR A 79 14.33 0.89 2.36
N SER A 80 15.35 0.20 2.87
CA SER A 80 15.15 -1.01 3.68
C SER A 80 14.32 -0.73 4.93
N GLN A 81 14.45 0.45 5.53
CA GLN A 81 13.71 0.87 6.72
C GLN A 81 12.22 1.09 6.41
N GLU A 82 11.91 1.84 5.35
CA GLU A 82 10.51 2.03 4.89
C GLU A 82 9.84 0.67 4.59
N LYS A 83 10.58 -0.28 4.02
CA LYS A 83 10.09 -1.63 3.74
C LYS A 83 9.89 -2.45 5.03
N SER A 84 10.79 -2.33 6.00
CA SER A 84 10.70 -3.09 7.26
C SER A 84 9.46 -2.70 8.05
N GLU A 85 9.10 -1.43 8.09
CA GLU A 85 7.88 -0.97 8.78
C GLU A 85 6.61 -1.64 8.25
N TYR A 86 6.50 -1.81 6.93
CA TYR A 86 5.39 -2.54 6.31
C TYR A 86 5.46 -4.06 6.56
N ILE A 87 6.66 -4.63 6.63
CA ILE A 87 6.84 -6.05 6.95
C ILE A 87 6.43 -6.31 8.41
N ASP A 88 6.87 -5.48 9.34
CA ASP A 88 6.52 -5.54 10.75
C ASP A 88 5.01 -5.37 10.94
N LEU A 89 4.39 -4.44 10.22
CA LEU A 89 2.95 -4.29 10.20
C LEU A 89 2.26 -5.58 9.74
N ALA A 90 2.71 -6.19 8.63
CA ALA A 90 2.15 -7.43 8.13
C ALA A 90 2.32 -8.61 9.11
N GLN A 91 3.41 -8.64 9.90
CA GLN A 91 3.59 -9.61 10.96
C GLN A 91 2.57 -9.41 12.09
N ARG A 92 2.38 -8.17 12.55
CA ARG A 92 1.36 -7.84 13.57
C ARG A 92 -0.05 -8.24 13.12
N VAL A 93 -0.38 -8.05 11.85
CA VAL A 93 -1.67 -8.49 11.28
C VAL A 93 -1.85 -10.01 11.29
N LYS A 94 -0.77 -10.80 11.15
CA LYS A 94 -0.84 -12.28 11.20
C LYS A 94 -1.04 -12.83 12.61
N THR A 95 -0.65 -12.07 13.62
CA THR A 95 -0.75 -12.46 15.03
C THR A 95 -2.07 -12.03 15.69
N LEU A 96 -2.90 -11.26 14.98
CA LEU A 96 -4.27 -10.90 15.37
C LEU A 96 -5.27 -11.94 14.87
#